data_AF-A0A4R3JL28-F1
#
_entry.id   AF-A0A4R3JL28-F1
#
_cell.length_a   1.000
_cell.length_b   1.000
_cell.length_c   1.000
_cell.angle_alpha   90.00
_cell.angle_beta   90.00
_cell.angle_gamma   90.00
#
_symmetry.space_group_name_H-M   'P 1'
#
loop_
_entity.id
_entity.type
_entity.pdbx_description
1 polymer ?
#
loop_
_entity_poly.entity_id
_entity_poly.type
_entity_poly.pdbx_seq_one_letter_code
_entity_poly.pdbx_strand_id
1 'polypeptide(L)' 'MSKLKIIARLWSHITDLQLYIAGNRKKSLEQIEKELDLTEMYCRPYADTDDVEEA' A
#
# COMPACT_ATOMS: atom_id res chain seq x y z
N MET A 1 -11.69 5.29 3.04
CA MET A 1 -10.35 5.92 3.18
C MET A 1 -10.18 6.92 2.03
N SER A 2 -9.49 8.06 2.20
CA SER A 2 -9.29 9.01 1.07
C SER A 2 -8.17 8.55 0.14
N LYS A 3 -8.17 8.99 -1.13
CA LYS A 3 -7.10 8.70 -2.11
C LYS A 3 -5.70 8.97 -1.55
N LEU A 4 -5.48 10.15 -0.96
CA LEU A 4 -4.20 10.51 -0.31
C LEU A 4 -3.78 9.55 0.80
N LYS A 5 -4.73 9.07 1.62
CA LYS A 5 -4.43 8.10 2.69
C LYS A 5 -4.08 6.73 2.13
N ILE A 6 -4.70 6.32 1.02
CA ILE A 6 -4.36 5.06 0.33
C ILE A 6 -2.95 5.13 -0.23
N ILE A 7 -2.60 6.23 -0.92
CA ILE A 7 -1.26 6.47 -1.45
C ILE A 7 -0.21 6.45 -0.33
N ALA A 8 -0.46 7.15 0.78
CA ALA A 8 0.46 7.15 1.92
C ALA A 8 0.65 5.74 2.51
N ARG A 9 -0.41 4.92 2.58
CA ARG A 9 -0.32 3.52 3.03
C ARG A 9 0.51 2.67 2.07
N LEU A 10 0.33 2.82 0.76
CA LEU A 10 1.12 2.08 -0.24
C LEU A 10 2.62 2.40 -0.10
N TRP A 11 2.99 3.67 0.08
CA TRP A 11 4.38 4.06 0.35
C TRP A 11 4.93 3.52 1.68
N SER A 12 4.09 3.45 2.72
CA SER A 12 4.47 2.78 3.96
C SER A 12 4.79 1.30 3.73
N HIS A 13 3.97 0.60 2.94
CA HIS A 13 4.18 -0.83 2.64
C HIS A 13 5.48 -1.06 1.86
N ILE A 14 5.78 -0.20 0.88
CA ILE A 14 7.06 -0.22 0.16
C ILE A 14 8.23 -0.06 1.14
N THR A 15 8.12 0.88 2.08
CA THR A 15 9.16 1.12 3.10
C THR A 15 9.34 -0.08 4.02
N ASP A 16 8.24 -0.68 4.48
CA ASP A 16 8.28 -1.88 5.32
C ASP A 16 8.95 -3.07 4.59
N LEU A 17 8.67 -3.26 3.30
CA LEU A 17 9.32 -4.29 2.47
C LEU A 17 10.82 -4.01 2.26
N GLN A 18 11.20 -2.75 2.02
CA GLN A 18 12.62 -2.37 1.92
C GLN A 18 13.38 -2.65 3.22
N LEU A 19 12.79 -2.30 4.37
CA LEU A 19 13.35 -2.60 5.69
C LEU A 19 13.40 -4.11 5.97
N TYR A 20 12.41 -4.86 5.50
CA TYR A 20 12.42 -6.33 5.55
C TYR A 20 13.62 -6.93 4.83
N ILE A 21 13.85 -6.51 3.57
CA ILE A 21 14.99 -6.97 2.76
C ILE A 21 16.33 -6.56 3.37
N ALA A 22 16.42 -5.33 3.90
CA ALA A 22 17.63 -4.83 4.55
C ALA A 22 17.92 -5.48 5.92
N GLY A 23 17.05 -6.35 6.42
CA GLY A 23 17.18 -6.98 7.74
C GLY A 23 16.89 -6.04 8.92
N ASN A 24 16.51 -4.78 8.67
CA ASN A 24 16.19 -3.77 9.69
C ASN A 24 14.67 -3.65 9.91
N ARG A 25 14.01 -4.80 10.00
CA ARG A 25 12.54 -4.87 10.02
C ARG A 25 11.96 -4.66 11.40
N LYS A 26 10.81 -4.00 11.46
CA LYS A 26 9.96 -3.94 12.66
C LYS A 26 8.76 -4.88 12.57
N LYS A 27 8.31 -5.20 11.35
CA LYS A 27 7.17 -6.07 11.05
C LYS A 27 7.66 -7.40 10.46
N SER A 28 6.90 -8.49 10.69
CA SER A 28 7.09 -9.74 9.96
C SER A 28 6.54 -9.63 8.53
N LEU A 29 6.96 -10.54 7.64
CA LEU A 29 6.41 -10.58 6.28
C LEU A 29 4.89 -10.82 6.29
N GLU A 30 4.41 -11.76 7.10
CA GLU A 30 2.98 -12.06 7.26
C GLU A 30 2.17 -10.83 7.70
N GLN A 31 2.72 -9.99 8.59
CA GLN A 31 2.06 -8.74 8.98
C GLN A 31 1.98 -7.76 7.81
N ILE A 32 3.06 -7.61 7.05
CA ILE A 32 3.10 -6.73 5.88
C ILE A 32 2.10 -7.20 4.82
N GLU A 33 2.04 -8.51 4.55
CA GLU A 33 1.09 -9.12 3.61
C GLU A 33 -0.36 -8.91 4.03
N LYS A 34 -0.69 -9.15 5.32
CA LYS A 34 -2.04 -8.90 5.84
C LYS A 34 -2.45 -7.42 5.73
N GLU A 35 -1.52 -6.50 5.97
CA GLU A 35 -1.80 -5.08 5.80
C GLU A 35 -1.89 -4.65 4.32
N LEU A 36 -1.17 -5.33 3.42
CA LEU A 36 -1.27 -5.18 1.97
C LEU A 36 -2.64 -5.61 1.47
N ASP A 37 -3.16 -6.76 1.91
CA ASP A 37 -4.51 -7.24 1.56
C ASP A 37 -5.60 -6.23 1.94
N LEU A 38 -5.49 -5.64 3.13
CA LEU A 38 -6.40 -4.58 3.57
C LEU A 38 -6.28 -3.32 2.71
N THR A 39 -5.06 -2.97 2.30
CA THR A 39 -4.85 -1.82 1.42
C THR A 39 -5.36 -2.10 0.00
N GLU A 40 -5.22 -3.32 -0.51
CA GLU A 40 -5.80 -3.76 -1.79
C GLU A 40 -7.31 -3.57 -1.81
N MET A 41 -8.01 -3.96 -0.74
CA MET A 41 -9.45 -3.74 -0.61
C MET A 41 -9.83 -2.25 -0.76
N TYR A 42 -8.99 -1.33 -0.27
CA TYR A 42 -9.22 0.12 -0.46
C TYR A 42 -8.89 0.60 -1.87
N CYS A 43 -8.06 -0.12 -2.61
CA CYS A 43 -7.72 0.17 -4.00
C CYS A 43 -8.81 -0.30 -4.99
N ARG A 44 -9.58 -1.35 -4.67
CA ARG A 44 -10.61 -1.94 -5.56
C ARG A 44 -11.54 -0.93 -6.24
N PRO A 45 -12.08 0.11 -5.56
CA PRO A 45 -12.96 1.08 -6.22
C PRO A 45 -12.29 1.87 -7.35
N TYR A 46 -10.96 1.89 -7.41
CA TYR A 46 -10.17 2.60 -8.41
C TYR A 46 -9.65 1.67 -9.52
N ALA A 47 -9.86 0.35 -9.44
CA ALA A 47 -9.29 -0.61 -10.37
C ALA A 47 -9.76 -0.43 -11.82
N ASP A 48 -11.00 0.02 -12.00
CA ASP A 48 -11.63 0.28 -13.31
C ASP A 48 -11.79 1.78 -13.59
N THR A 49 -11.10 2.64 -12.82
CA THR A 49 -11.11 4.08 -13.08
C THR A 49 -10.04 4.39 -14.10
N ASP A 50 -10.42 4.92 -15.27
CA ASP A 50 -9.44 5.48 -16.20
C ASP A 50 -8.66 6.60 -15.48
N ASP A 51 -7.34 6.64 -15.67
CA ASP A 51 -6.46 7.72 -15.22
C ASP A 51 -6.77 8.99 -16.04
N VAL A 52 -7.96 9.56 -15.83
CA VAL A 52 -8.32 10.85 -16.39
C VAL A 52 -7.56 11.88 -15.56
N GLU A 53 -6.40 12.30 -16.06
CA GLU A 53 -5.83 13.60 -15.70
C GLU A 53 -6.89 14.65 -16.10
N GLU A 54 -7.70 15.10 -15.14
CA GLU A 54 -8.52 16.30 -15.31
C GLU A 54 -7.53 17.47 -15.50
N ALA A 55 -7.36 17.89 -16.76
CA ALA A 55 -6.51 18.98 -17.20
C ALA A 55 -7.00 20.37 -16.75
#